data_AF-A0A962JIN5-F1
#
_entry.id   AF-A0A962JIN5-F1
#
_cell.length_a   1.000
_cell.length_b   1.000
_cell.length_c   1.000
_cell.angle_alpha   90.00
_cell.angle_beta   90.00
_cell.angle_gamma   90.00
#
_symmetry.space_group_name_H-M   'P 1'
#
loop_
_entity.id
_entity.type
_entity.pdbx_description
1 polymer ?
#
loop_
_entity_poly.entity_id
_entity_poly.type
_entity_poly.pdbx_seq_one_letter_code
_entity_poly.pdbx_strand_id
1 'polypeptide(L)' 'KELCRYEISGDSNYDNMCSMTFAEATREAGGWRFKAIGEAHGTDTFVDILKHYLP' A
#
# COMPACT_ATOMS: atom_id res chain seq x y z
N LYS A 1 7.00 18.79 -0.84
CA LYS A 1 5.65 18.63 -1.41
C LYS A 1 5.18 17.22 -1.05
N GLU A 2 4.06 17.10 -0.36
CA GLU A 2 3.49 15.80 0.01
C GLU A 2 2.95 15.09 -1.25
N LEU A 3 3.11 13.76 -1.34
CA LEU A 3 2.68 12.96 -2.50
C LEU A 3 1.30 12.32 -2.27
N CYS A 4 1.05 11.75 -1.09
CA CYS A 4 -0.27 11.27 -0.67
C CYS A 4 -0.33 11.12 0.86
N ARG A 5 -1.56 10.96 1.37
CA ARG A 5 -1.90 10.72 2.77
C ARG A 5 -3.16 9.85 2.83
N TYR A 6 -3.18 8.92 3.78
CA TYR A 6 -4.37 8.11 4.10
C TYR A 6 -4.76 8.35 5.56
N GLU A 7 -6.06 8.52 5.80
CA GLU A 7 -6.64 8.70 7.13
C GLU A 7 -7.11 7.35 7.69
N ILE A 8 -6.19 6.61 8.32
CA ILE A 8 -6.45 5.22 8.74
C ILE A 8 -7.53 5.14 9.81
N SER A 9 -7.47 6.00 10.84
CA SER A 9 -8.46 5.98 11.94
C SER A 9 -9.75 6.73 11.61
N GLY A 10 -9.82 7.40 10.45
CA GLY A 10 -10.97 8.18 10.01
C GLY A 10 -11.83 7.48 8.97
N ASP A 11 -11.40 6.31 8.47
CA ASP A 11 -12.11 5.55 7.43
C ASP A 11 -12.33 4.11 7.92
N SER A 12 -13.60 3.74 8.05
CA SER A 12 -14.04 2.41 8.50
C SER A 12 -13.57 1.27 7.62
N ASN A 13 -13.13 1.54 6.39
CA ASN A 13 -12.53 0.52 5.52
C ASN A 13 -11.22 -0.04 6.08
N TYR A 14 -10.56 0.69 6.99
CA TYR A 14 -9.36 0.24 7.69
C TYR A 14 -9.65 -0.39 9.06
N ASP A 15 -10.91 -0.46 9.47
CA ASP A 15 -11.29 -1.05 10.76
C ASP A 15 -10.96 -2.55 10.79
N ASN A 16 -10.35 -3.00 11.88
CA ASN A 16 -9.90 -4.37 12.07
C ASN A 16 -8.91 -4.88 11.01
N MET A 17 -8.28 -3.97 10.25
CA MET A 17 -7.19 -4.30 9.34
C MET A 17 -5.85 -4.22 10.07
N CYS A 18 -4.90 -5.05 9.64
CA CYS A 18 -3.63 -5.26 10.33
C CYS A 18 -2.46 -4.56 9.61
N SER A 19 -2.52 -4.45 8.29
CA SER A 19 -1.48 -3.79 7.49
C SER A 19 -2.06 -3.15 6.22
N MET A 20 -1.24 -2.40 5.47
CA MET A 20 -1.68 -1.71 4.25
C MET A 20 -0.56 -1.64 3.20
N THR A 21 -0.89 -1.91 1.94
CA THR A 21 -0.05 -1.53 0.79
C THR A 21 -0.25 -0.04 0.51
N PHE A 22 0.69 0.78 0.97
CA PHE A 22 0.59 2.25 0.88
C PHE A 22 0.66 2.76 -0.57
N ALA A 23 1.72 2.39 -1.30
CA ALA A 23 2.00 2.89 -2.64
C ALA A 23 2.99 1.98 -3.37
N GLU A 24 3.10 2.18 -4.68
CA GLU A 24 4.10 1.58 -5.55
C GLU A 24 5.04 2.67 -6.10
N ALA A 25 6.30 2.29 -6.30
CA ALA A 25 7.28 3.10 -7.00
C ALA A 25 7.85 2.31 -8.18
N THR A 26 7.57 2.78 -9.39
CA THR A 26 7.95 2.08 -10.62
C THR A 26 9.04 2.88 -11.34
N ARG A 27 10.13 2.18 -11.73
CA ARG A 27 11.23 2.79 -12.48
C ARG A 27 10.83 2.96 -13.94
N GLU A 28 11.09 4.14 -14.47
CA GLU A 28 10.85 4.51 -15.86
C GLU A 28 12.08 5.12 -16.51
N ALA A 29 12.05 5.22 -17.84
CA ALA A 29 13.15 5.77 -18.63
C ALA A 29 13.61 7.16 -18.13
N GLY A 30 12.68 7.98 -17.63
CA GLY A 30 12.94 9.34 -17.14
C GLY A 30 13.02 9.50 -15.61
N GLY A 31 12.87 8.44 -14.82
CA GLY A 31 12.87 8.56 -13.36
C GLY A 31 12.00 7.54 -12.65
N TRP A 32 11.32 7.97 -11.59
CA TRP A 32 10.43 7.14 -10.79
C TRP A 32 9.00 7.67 -10.88
N ARG A 33 8.03 6.79 -11.13
CA ARG A 33 6.61 7.08 -10.98
C ARG A 33 6.14 6.57 -9.63
N PHE A 34 5.52 7.46 -8.87
CA PHE A 34 4.84 7.12 -7.62
C PHE A 34 3.35 6.91 -7.89
N LYS A 35 2.77 5.82 -7.39
CA LYS A 35 1.33 5.55 -7.47
C LYS A 35 0.82 5.14 -6.09
N ALA A 36 -0.11 5.91 -5.55
CA ALA A 36 -0.77 5.60 -4.29
C ALA A 36 -1.71 4.38 -4.47
N ILE A 37 -1.70 3.43 -3.52
CA ILE A 37 -2.53 2.21 -3.54
C ILE A 37 -3.57 2.23 -2.42
N GLY A 38 -3.15 2.26 -1.15
CA GLY A 38 -4.06 2.38 0.00
C GLY A 38 -4.86 1.12 0.32
N GLU A 39 -4.39 -0.05 -0.11
CA GLU A 39 -5.09 -1.33 0.06
C GLU A 39 -4.83 -1.92 1.46
N ALA A 40 -5.89 -2.12 2.23
CA ALA A 40 -5.81 -2.68 3.57
C ALA A 40 -5.80 -4.21 3.54
N HIS A 41 -5.06 -4.82 4.46
CA HIS A 41 -4.94 -6.27 4.61
C HIS A 41 -5.32 -6.69 6.02
N GLY A 42 -6.13 -7.75 6.13
CA GLY A 42 -6.51 -8.35 7.42
C GLY A 42 -5.39 -9.18 8.07
N THR A 43 -4.21 -9.28 7.44
CA THR A 43 -3.04 -10.00 7.94
C THR A 43 -1.91 -9.03 8.25
N ASP A 44 -1.16 -9.31 9.31
CA ASP A 44 0.11 -8.65 9.63
C ASP A 44 1.32 -9.42 9.05
N THR A 45 1.08 -10.59 8.44
CA THR A 45 2.12 -11.43 7.88
C THR A 45 2.51 -10.92 6.50
N PHE A 46 3.66 -10.25 6.43
CA PHE A 46 4.24 -9.77 5.17
C PHE A 46 4.37 -10.86 4.09
N VAL A 47 4.63 -12.11 4.48
CA VAL A 47 4.75 -13.25 3.55
C VAL A 47 3.45 -13.48 2.77
N ASP A 48 2.28 -13.30 3.39
CA ASP A 48 0.99 -13.49 2.71
C ASP A 48 0.75 -12.42 1.65
N ILE A 49 1.17 -11.18 1.94
CA ILE A 49 1.13 -10.08 0.97
C ILE A 49 2.15 -10.32 -0.15
N LEU A 50 3.37 -10.77 0.19
CA LEU A 50 4.45 -10.99 -0.78
C LEU A 50 4.09 -12.05 -1.82
N LYS A 51 3.33 -13.09 -1.46
CA LYS A 51 2.91 -14.16 -2.39
C LYS A 51 2.18 -13.62 -3.61
N HIS A 52 1.48 -12.49 -3.51
CA HIS A 52 0.82 -11.85 -4.65
C HIS A 52 1.78 -11.21 -5.67
N TYR A 53 3.06 -11.06 -5.31
CA TYR A 53 4.11 -10.48 -6.14
C TYR A 53 5.14 -11.50 -6.61
N LEU A 54 5.01 -12.75 -6.19
CA LEU A 54 5.85 -13.86 -6.66
C LEU A 54 5.22 -14.48 -7.93
N PRO A 55 6.04 -14.94 -8.87
CA PRO A 55 5.57 -15.60 -10.09
C PRO A 55 4.90 -16.96 -9.83
#